data_AF-A0AAP9KA60-F1
#
_entry.id   AF-A0AAP9KA60-F1
#
_cell.length_a   1.000
_cell.length_b   1.000
_cell.length_c   1.000
_cell.angle_alpha   90.00
_cell.angle_beta   90.00
_cell.angle_gamma   90.00
#
_symmetry.space_group_name_H-M   'P 1'
#
loop_
_entity.id
_entity.type
_entity.pdbx_description
1 polymer ?
#
loop_
_entity_poly.entity_id
_entity_poly.type
_entity_poly.pdbx_seq_one_letter_code
_entity_poly.pdbx_strand_id
1 'polypeptide(L)'
;MNLSKTLLATALLPMLASADQVTQTQNIEIQPDIVGGITANPNDWKFYTQIVSRNGNRSFCGASYIGDGFVLTAAHCVDGDAPNQIAVKIGGVIYNGTDGVRSNVSQIYIHPSYNASTLSNDIALLKLSSIPSGVAKVDIAAGSVSQYAGAGDWLTVAGLGRTSEGGSSPTALQEVDVPLVSDATCRQAGGNYTTVGSVSFCAGVPQGGIDSCQGDSGGPIVVKSNGLVTQLGIVSWGIGCARPGKYGVYSDIAALRSFVDGVIGTTTPPTDNVSVGYTANQTLSSFKVGELKQHSFSIQNIGNVGFTVESVGLQSSGVTKSAMITRDQCAQSTLNAGGSCRVDVEFGASQVGEASVALAFGIDKTSTTYQAVATASATSATTPPPGSCDNEWKASGVYNTGETVTWADQLWQAQWWTQGDNPSESGPWGVWQSIGSSDCSGTNPPTEPTPPTPPSSGDAYQAGTNYSAGDVVTNNGASYQCKAWPNSLWCGSTPSAYEPGVGSAWTDAWLKL
;
A
#
# COMPACT_ATOMS: atom_id res chain seq x y z
N MET A 1 -32.68 -102.04 35.00
CA MET A 1 -34.12 -101.80 34.79
C MET A 1 -34.28 -100.79 33.66
N ASN A 2 -34.89 -101.23 32.56
CA ASN A 2 -35.84 -100.50 31.72
C ASN A 2 -35.61 -99.05 31.24
N LEU A 3 -35.64 -98.92 29.89
CA LEU A 3 -36.47 -98.00 29.07
C LEU A 3 -36.16 -96.49 29.19
N SER A 4 -36.17 -95.64 28.15
CA SER A 4 -36.45 -95.73 26.72
C SER A 4 -36.10 -94.34 26.12
N LYS A 5 -35.64 -94.33 24.86
CA LYS A 5 -35.94 -93.39 23.74
C LYS A 5 -36.21 -91.91 24.10
N THR A 6 -35.61 -90.92 23.42
CA THR A 6 -35.89 -90.62 22.01
C THR A 6 -34.84 -89.67 21.42
N LEU A 7 -34.43 -89.97 20.18
CA LEU A 7 -33.63 -89.19 19.24
C LEU A 7 -34.24 -87.80 18.96
N LEU A 8 -33.38 -86.81 18.72
CA LEU A 8 -33.42 -86.07 17.46
C LEU A 8 -31.99 -85.73 17.02
N ALA A 9 -31.71 -86.05 15.77
CA ALA A 9 -30.41 -86.05 15.14
C ALA A 9 -30.14 -84.74 14.40
N THR A 10 -28.87 -84.32 14.36
CA THR A 10 -28.13 -83.85 13.15
C THR A 10 -26.70 -83.47 13.59
N ALA A 11 -25.75 -84.41 13.46
CA ALA A 11 -24.64 -84.45 12.50
C ALA A 11 -23.47 -83.50 12.84
N LEU A 12 -22.36 -83.96 13.48
CA LEU A 12 -21.16 -84.63 12.90
C LEU A 12 -20.42 -83.67 11.93
N LEU A 13 -19.17 -83.21 12.11
CA LEU A 13 -17.90 -83.81 12.59
C LEU A 13 -16.87 -82.68 12.94
N PRO A 14 -15.62 -82.94 13.36
CA PRO A 14 -14.96 -82.23 14.44
C PRO A 14 -13.65 -81.51 14.03
N MET A 15 -13.10 -80.78 15.02
CA MET A 15 -11.70 -80.44 15.30
C MET A 15 -10.61 -80.73 14.23
N LEU A 16 -9.78 -79.72 13.93
CA LEU A 16 -8.49 -79.56 14.62
C LEU A 16 -7.75 -78.26 14.24
N ALA A 17 -7.24 -77.64 15.30
CA ALA A 17 -6.01 -76.82 15.41
C ALA A 17 -5.95 -75.45 14.72
N SER A 18 -5.78 -74.40 15.54
CA SER A 18 -4.52 -73.64 15.54
C SER A 18 -4.33 -72.87 16.85
N ALA A 19 -3.05 -72.84 17.25
CA ALA A 19 -2.44 -72.36 18.49
C ALA A 19 -3.03 -71.11 19.16
N ASP A 20 -3.27 -71.23 20.46
CA ASP A 20 -3.30 -70.13 21.42
C ASP A 20 -1.87 -69.57 21.60
N GLN A 21 -1.70 -68.28 21.32
CA GLN A 21 -0.64 -67.46 21.92
C GLN A 21 -1.27 -66.20 22.48
N VAL A 22 -1.03 -66.01 23.78
CA VAL A 22 -1.47 -64.92 24.62
C VAL A 22 -0.96 -63.59 24.06
N THR A 23 -1.85 -62.64 23.84
CA THR A 23 -1.50 -61.21 23.84
C THR A 23 -2.39 -60.50 24.84
N GLN A 24 -1.76 -59.91 25.83
CA GLN A 24 -2.38 -59.19 26.93
C GLN A 24 -3.36 -58.14 26.40
N THR A 25 -4.61 -58.23 26.84
CA THR A 25 -5.59 -57.16 26.70
C THR A 25 -5.18 -56.04 27.65
N GLN A 26 -4.35 -55.13 27.17
CA GLN A 26 -4.27 -53.79 27.75
C GLN A 26 -5.62 -53.13 27.44
N ASN A 27 -6.49 -53.12 28.44
CA ASN A 27 -7.68 -52.28 28.46
C ASN A 27 -7.21 -50.83 28.36
N ILE A 28 -7.15 -50.29 27.15
CA ILE A 28 -7.06 -48.85 26.95
C ILE A 28 -8.48 -48.32 27.06
N GLU A 29 -8.81 -47.85 28.24
CA GLU A 29 -9.95 -47.00 28.51
C GLU A 29 -9.73 -45.68 27.74
N ILE A 30 -10.40 -45.51 26.60
CA ILE A 30 -10.26 -44.32 25.76
C ILE A 30 -11.27 -43.27 26.23
N GLN A 31 -10.76 -42.17 26.79
CA GLN A 31 -11.51 -40.98 27.24
C GLN A 31 -11.35 -39.82 26.22
N PRO A 32 -12.28 -38.83 26.16
CA PRO A 32 -12.49 -37.97 24.97
C PRO A 32 -11.88 -36.53 25.03
N ASP A 33 -11.08 -36.12 24.03
CA ASP A 33 -10.29 -34.84 23.99
C ASP A 33 -10.33 -34.08 22.64
N ILE A 34 -9.95 -32.77 22.58
CA ILE A 34 -9.60 -32.00 21.34
C ILE A 34 -8.93 -32.97 20.35
N VAL A 35 -9.13 -32.86 19.02
CA VAL A 35 -8.57 -33.89 18.13
C VAL A 35 -7.05 -33.95 18.34
N GLY A 36 -6.55 -35.00 19.00
CA GLY A 36 -5.16 -35.13 19.46
C GLY A 36 -4.66 -34.21 20.59
N GLY A 37 -5.53 -33.45 21.27
CA GLY A 37 -5.19 -32.60 22.42
C GLY A 37 -5.30 -33.30 23.76
N ILE A 38 -4.99 -32.56 24.83
CA ILE A 38 -5.01 -33.05 26.22
C ILE A 38 -5.78 -32.09 27.13
N THR A 39 -6.22 -32.58 28.29
CA THR A 39 -6.83 -31.71 29.31
C THR A 39 -5.82 -30.66 29.78
N ALA A 40 -6.20 -29.39 29.64
CA ALA A 40 -5.36 -28.25 29.97
C ALA A 40 -5.19 -28.09 31.49
N ASN A 41 -4.01 -27.68 31.92
CA ASN A 41 -3.78 -27.28 33.30
C ASN A 41 -4.44 -25.90 33.56
N PRO A 42 -5.42 -25.80 34.49
CA PRO A 42 -6.12 -24.54 34.72
C PRO A 42 -5.21 -23.38 35.15
N ASN A 43 -4.05 -23.68 35.75
CA ASN A 43 -3.11 -22.65 36.17
C ASN A 43 -2.42 -21.94 35.00
N ASP A 44 -2.29 -22.61 33.86
CA ASP A 44 -1.63 -22.07 32.67
C ASP A 44 -2.59 -21.21 31.83
N TRP A 45 -3.90 -21.34 32.09
CA TRP A 45 -4.98 -20.73 31.33
C TRP A 45 -5.92 -19.87 32.17
N LYS A 46 -5.41 -19.23 33.23
CA LYS A 46 -6.20 -18.34 34.11
C LYS A 46 -6.87 -17.16 33.39
N PHE A 47 -6.38 -16.81 32.20
CA PHE A 47 -6.94 -15.78 31.33
C PHE A 47 -7.99 -16.33 30.35
N TYR A 48 -8.07 -17.65 30.14
CA TYR A 48 -9.08 -18.25 29.29
C TYR A 48 -10.47 -17.86 29.80
N THR A 49 -11.33 -17.49 28.87
CA THR A 49 -12.63 -16.92 29.20
C THR A 49 -13.71 -17.62 28.39
N GLN A 50 -14.78 -18.05 29.05
CA GLN A 50 -15.98 -18.59 28.39
C GLN A 50 -16.96 -17.45 28.13
N ILE A 51 -17.53 -17.37 26.92
CA ILE A 51 -18.69 -16.53 26.66
C ILE A 51 -19.95 -17.36 26.85
N VAL A 52 -20.84 -16.90 27.72
CA VAL A 52 -22.06 -17.60 28.13
C VAL A 52 -23.26 -16.66 28.02
N SER A 53 -24.47 -17.23 27.98
CA SER A 53 -25.69 -16.42 28.08
C SER A 53 -25.80 -15.73 29.44
N ARG A 54 -26.53 -14.61 29.50
CA ARG A 54 -26.61 -13.72 30.69
C ARG A 54 -26.97 -14.43 31.99
N ASN A 55 -27.73 -15.52 31.93
CA ASN A 55 -28.16 -16.30 33.10
C ASN A 55 -27.80 -17.80 32.99
N GLY A 56 -27.03 -18.21 31.98
CA GLY A 56 -26.59 -19.58 31.79
C GLY A 56 -25.10 -19.78 32.08
N ASN A 57 -24.70 -21.04 32.11
CA ASN A 57 -23.31 -21.47 32.30
C ASN A 57 -22.72 -22.18 31.07
N ARG A 58 -23.57 -22.55 30.09
CA ARG A 58 -23.16 -23.21 28.87
C ARG A 58 -22.40 -22.22 27.99
N SER A 59 -21.13 -22.54 27.73
CA SER A 59 -20.29 -21.77 26.81
C SER A 59 -20.76 -21.96 25.37
N PHE A 60 -20.73 -20.90 24.59
CA PHE A 60 -20.92 -20.96 23.13
C PHE A 60 -19.69 -20.53 22.33
N CYS A 61 -18.80 -19.75 22.94
CA CYS A 61 -17.49 -19.37 22.37
C CYS A 61 -16.43 -19.25 23.46
N GLY A 62 -15.17 -19.38 23.05
CA GLY A 62 -14.00 -19.01 23.83
C GLY A 62 -13.68 -17.52 23.72
N ALA A 63 -12.82 -17.07 24.61
CA ALA A 63 -12.30 -15.72 24.67
C ALA A 63 -11.05 -15.67 25.58
N SER A 64 -10.47 -14.49 25.73
CA SER A 64 -9.27 -14.24 26.54
C SER A 64 -9.42 -12.93 27.32
N TYR A 65 -9.12 -12.95 28.62
CA TYR A 65 -9.06 -11.73 29.42
C TYR A 65 -7.72 -11.04 29.21
N ILE A 66 -7.76 -9.79 28.74
CA ILE A 66 -6.56 -9.03 28.35
C ILE A 66 -6.23 -7.89 29.32
N GLY A 67 -7.00 -7.75 30.41
CA GLY A 67 -6.80 -6.72 31.44
C GLY A 67 -7.82 -5.59 31.37
N ASP A 68 -7.81 -4.71 32.39
CA ASP A 68 -8.57 -3.46 32.48
C ASP A 68 -10.10 -3.57 32.20
N GLY A 69 -10.66 -4.76 32.44
CA GLY A 69 -12.07 -5.02 32.19
C GLY A 69 -12.39 -5.28 30.72
N PHE A 70 -11.42 -5.71 29.92
CA PHE A 70 -11.60 -6.10 28.52
C PHE A 70 -11.34 -7.60 28.30
N VAL A 71 -12.17 -8.18 27.44
CA VAL A 71 -12.07 -9.55 26.97
C VAL A 71 -12.01 -9.55 25.44
N LEU A 72 -11.05 -10.27 24.88
CA LEU A 72 -10.82 -10.40 23.44
C LEU A 72 -11.41 -11.72 22.92
N THR A 73 -12.12 -11.65 21.81
CA THR A 73 -12.78 -12.80 21.15
C THR A 73 -12.96 -12.55 19.65
N ALA A 74 -13.58 -13.49 18.93
CA ALA A 74 -13.93 -13.37 17.52
C ALA A 74 -15.22 -12.54 17.35
N ALA A 75 -15.32 -11.78 16.27
CA ALA A 75 -16.52 -10.99 15.96
C ALA A 75 -17.73 -11.90 15.69
N HIS A 76 -17.55 -13.00 14.96
CA HIS A 76 -18.64 -13.91 14.62
C HIS A 76 -19.31 -14.56 15.83
N CYS A 77 -18.63 -14.58 17.00
CA CYS A 77 -19.20 -15.09 18.24
C CYS A 77 -20.26 -14.16 18.83
N VAL A 78 -20.18 -12.86 18.57
CA VAL A 78 -21.00 -11.84 19.25
C VAL A 78 -21.71 -10.89 18.28
N ASP A 79 -21.60 -11.15 16.97
CA ASP A 79 -22.31 -10.42 15.94
C ASP A 79 -23.82 -10.65 16.08
N GLY A 80 -24.56 -9.56 16.31
CA GLY A 80 -26.00 -9.57 16.59
C GLY A 80 -26.40 -9.74 18.06
N ASP A 81 -25.45 -9.98 18.97
CA ASP A 81 -25.73 -10.03 20.41
C ASP A 81 -25.86 -8.62 21.02
N ALA A 82 -26.72 -8.49 22.04
CA ALA A 82 -26.74 -7.32 22.91
C ALA A 82 -25.89 -7.56 24.18
N PRO A 83 -25.21 -6.53 24.73
CA PRO A 83 -24.38 -6.68 25.94
C PRO A 83 -25.13 -7.30 27.12
N ASN A 84 -26.43 -7.03 27.25
CA ASN A 84 -27.24 -7.54 28.35
C ASN A 84 -27.68 -9.01 28.18
N GLN A 85 -27.47 -9.63 27.01
CA GLN A 85 -27.81 -11.03 26.71
C GLN A 85 -26.68 -12.01 27.01
N ILE A 86 -25.46 -11.51 27.19
CA ILE A 86 -24.26 -12.32 27.41
C ILE A 86 -23.55 -11.95 28.71
N ALA A 87 -22.72 -12.88 29.17
CA ALA A 87 -21.79 -12.71 30.28
C ALA A 87 -20.52 -13.50 29.96
N VAL A 88 -19.46 -13.27 30.73
CA VAL A 88 -18.21 -14.01 30.61
C VAL A 88 -17.87 -14.74 31.91
N LYS A 89 -17.18 -15.88 31.83
CA LYS A 89 -16.54 -16.56 32.98
C LYS A 89 -15.04 -16.61 32.76
N ILE A 90 -14.29 -15.81 33.51
CA ILE A 90 -12.84 -15.64 33.34
C ILE A 90 -12.11 -16.62 34.27
N GLY A 91 -11.13 -17.34 33.74
CA GLY A 91 -10.45 -18.43 34.44
C GLY A 91 -11.34 -19.65 34.72
N GLY A 92 -12.53 -19.70 34.11
CA GLY A 92 -13.42 -20.85 34.17
C GLY A 92 -13.03 -21.87 33.09
N VAL A 93 -12.70 -23.08 33.50
CA VAL A 93 -12.21 -24.17 32.68
C VAL A 93 -13.18 -25.36 32.62
N ILE A 94 -14.28 -25.35 33.37
CA ILE A 94 -15.29 -26.42 33.31
C ILE A 94 -16.45 -25.99 32.40
N TYR A 95 -16.75 -26.81 31.39
CA TYR A 95 -17.90 -26.57 30.51
C TYR A 95 -19.20 -26.72 31.29
N ASN A 96 -20.10 -25.74 31.15
CA ASN A 96 -21.32 -25.64 31.96
C ASN A 96 -21.08 -25.57 33.49
N GLY A 97 -19.83 -25.38 33.92
CA GLY A 97 -19.43 -25.20 35.31
C GLY A 97 -19.72 -23.81 35.85
N THR A 98 -19.53 -23.66 37.16
CA THR A 98 -19.67 -22.39 37.91
C THR A 98 -18.34 -21.82 38.38
N ASP A 99 -17.25 -22.43 37.93
CA ASP A 99 -15.87 -22.01 38.18
C ASP A 99 -15.50 -20.73 37.41
N GLY A 100 -14.42 -20.09 37.86
CA GLY A 100 -13.98 -18.80 37.36
C GLY A 100 -14.78 -17.61 37.90
N VAL A 101 -14.46 -16.42 37.42
CA VAL A 101 -15.11 -15.17 37.81
C VAL A 101 -16.13 -14.76 36.75
N ARG A 102 -17.40 -14.78 37.12
CA ARG A 102 -18.50 -14.35 36.25
C ARG A 102 -18.61 -12.83 36.20
N SER A 103 -18.58 -12.25 35.00
CA SER A 103 -18.72 -10.80 34.80
C SER A 103 -19.74 -10.48 33.71
N ASN A 104 -20.53 -9.43 33.91
CA ASN A 104 -21.49 -8.94 32.91
C ASN A 104 -20.76 -8.09 31.86
N VAL A 105 -21.21 -8.17 30.61
CA VAL A 105 -20.73 -7.33 29.52
C VAL A 105 -21.54 -6.02 29.50
N SER A 106 -20.84 -4.88 29.47
CA SER A 106 -21.46 -3.55 29.33
C SER A 106 -21.46 -3.06 27.89
N GLN A 107 -20.44 -3.39 27.10
CA GLN A 107 -20.34 -3.00 25.68
C GLN A 107 -19.67 -4.11 24.86
N ILE A 108 -20.09 -4.23 23.60
CA ILE A 108 -19.51 -5.12 22.59
C ILE A 108 -18.97 -4.21 21.48
N TYR A 109 -17.70 -4.38 21.15
CA TYR A 109 -17.03 -3.70 20.04
C TYR A 109 -16.65 -4.74 19.00
N ILE A 110 -17.24 -4.63 17.82
CA ILE A 110 -16.90 -5.46 16.66
C ILE A 110 -16.03 -4.63 15.73
N HIS A 111 -15.03 -5.25 15.11
CA HIS A 111 -14.20 -4.56 14.12
C HIS A 111 -15.08 -3.93 13.02
N PRO A 112 -14.91 -2.63 12.69
CA PRO A 112 -15.82 -1.94 11.77
C PRO A 112 -15.79 -2.50 10.34
N SER A 113 -14.69 -3.16 9.96
CA SER A 113 -14.53 -3.85 8.68
C SER A 113 -14.75 -5.37 8.76
N TYR A 114 -15.31 -5.88 9.87
CA TYR A 114 -15.68 -7.30 9.95
C TYR A 114 -16.67 -7.66 8.84
N ASN A 115 -16.41 -8.77 8.17
CA ASN A 115 -17.26 -9.26 7.08
C ASN A 115 -17.70 -10.70 7.37
N ALA A 116 -18.96 -10.87 7.77
CA ALA A 116 -19.52 -12.16 8.17
C ALA A 116 -19.54 -13.22 7.05
N SER A 117 -19.45 -12.83 5.78
CA SER A 117 -19.41 -13.79 4.66
C SER A 117 -18.02 -14.40 4.44
N THR A 118 -16.97 -13.65 4.75
CA THR A 118 -15.56 -14.05 4.52
C THR A 118 -14.81 -14.34 5.82
N LEU A 119 -15.38 -13.94 6.96
CA LEU A 119 -14.73 -13.91 8.27
C LEU A 119 -13.41 -13.12 8.27
N SER A 120 -13.30 -12.12 7.40
CA SER A 120 -12.19 -11.15 7.45
C SER A 120 -12.41 -10.15 8.58
N ASN A 121 -11.31 -9.74 9.22
CA ASN A 121 -11.31 -8.87 10.41
C ASN A 121 -12.19 -9.43 11.56
N ASP A 122 -12.15 -10.75 11.76
CA ASP A 122 -12.96 -11.46 12.76
C ASP A 122 -12.38 -11.30 14.17
N ILE A 123 -12.58 -10.12 14.74
CA ILE A 123 -12.10 -9.71 16.06
C ILE A 123 -13.12 -8.81 16.75
N ALA A 124 -13.31 -9.03 18.06
CA ALA A 124 -14.17 -8.22 18.90
C ALA A 124 -13.62 -8.08 20.32
N LEU A 125 -14.01 -6.98 20.97
CA LEU A 125 -13.72 -6.69 22.37
C LEU A 125 -15.01 -6.57 23.17
N LEU A 126 -15.04 -7.21 24.33
CA LEU A 126 -16.12 -7.11 25.31
C LEU A 126 -15.63 -6.27 26.48
N LYS A 127 -16.27 -5.12 26.72
CA LYS A 127 -16.04 -4.32 27.93
C LYS A 127 -16.92 -4.84 29.04
N LEU A 128 -16.32 -5.15 30.17
CA LEU A 128 -16.99 -5.67 31.35
C LEU A 128 -17.58 -4.52 32.18
N SER A 129 -18.68 -4.80 32.87
CA SER A 129 -19.35 -3.82 33.74
C SER A 129 -18.50 -3.40 34.95
N SER A 130 -17.52 -4.22 35.33
CA SER A 130 -16.57 -3.97 36.42
C SER A 130 -15.29 -4.74 36.15
N ILE A 131 -14.15 -4.22 36.60
CA ILE A 131 -12.88 -4.93 36.54
C ILE A 131 -12.93 -6.12 37.52
N PRO A 132 -12.81 -7.38 37.04
CA PRO A 132 -12.83 -8.57 37.89
C PRO A 132 -11.56 -8.64 38.75
N SER A 133 -11.70 -9.14 39.99
CA SER A 133 -10.57 -9.41 40.89
C SER A 133 -10.22 -10.90 40.88
N GLY A 134 -8.96 -11.23 41.22
CA GLY A 134 -8.51 -12.62 41.31
C GLY A 134 -8.35 -13.34 39.96
N VAL A 135 -8.34 -12.62 38.85
CA VAL A 135 -8.11 -13.14 37.50
C VAL A 135 -6.73 -12.72 36.98
N ALA A 136 -6.19 -13.45 36.02
CA ALA A 136 -4.93 -13.11 35.34
C ALA A 136 -5.22 -12.68 33.90
N LYS A 137 -4.52 -11.65 33.42
CA LYS A 137 -4.53 -11.26 32.01
C LYS A 137 -3.50 -12.07 31.21
N VAL A 138 -3.71 -12.15 29.91
CA VAL A 138 -2.68 -12.57 28.93
C VAL A 138 -2.12 -11.35 28.21
N ASP A 139 -0.84 -11.41 27.86
CA ASP A 139 -0.25 -10.43 26.95
C ASP A 139 -0.65 -10.77 25.51
N ILE A 140 -0.94 -9.74 24.72
CA ILE A 140 -1.31 -9.89 23.31
C ILE A 140 -0.18 -9.37 22.42
N ALA A 141 0.03 -10.01 21.27
CA ALA A 141 1.11 -9.67 20.35
C ALA A 141 1.14 -8.16 20.01
N ALA A 142 2.32 -7.57 20.16
CA ALA A 142 2.58 -6.16 19.82
C ALA A 142 3.15 -5.97 18.40
N GLY A 143 3.58 -7.05 17.76
CA GLY A 143 4.17 -7.05 16.42
C GLY A 143 3.83 -8.34 15.67
N SER A 144 4.19 -8.43 14.40
CA SER A 144 3.77 -9.53 13.52
C SER A 144 4.08 -10.91 14.10
N VAL A 145 3.28 -11.91 13.75
CA VAL A 145 3.46 -13.31 14.18
C VAL A 145 4.91 -13.80 13.98
N SER A 146 5.55 -13.40 12.88
CA SER A 146 6.94 -13.73 12.55
C SER A 146 8.00 -13.24 13.55
N GLN A 147 7.67 -12.29 14.42
CA GLN A 147 8.56 -11.85 15.51
C GLN A 147 8.54 -12.82 16.71
N TYR A 148 7.50 -13.64 16.80
CA TYR A 148 7.26 -14.55 17.93
C TYR A 148 7.46 -16.02 17.54
N ALA A 149 7.14 -16.38 16.30
CA ALA A 149 7.20 -17.75 15.79
C ALA A 149 7.44 -17.79 14.27
N GLY A 150 8.27 -18.73 13.82
CA GLY A 150 8.47 -19.07 12.42
C GLY A 150 7.56 -20.22 11.95
N ALA A 151 7.45 -20.42 10.64
CA ALA A 151 6.69 -21.55 10.11
C ALA A 151 7.29 -22.88 10.60
N GLY A 152 6.43 -23.76 11.12
CA GLY A 152 6.83 -25.01 11.77
C GLY A 152 7.01 -24.91 13.29
N ASP A 153 7.12 -23.71 13.86
CA ASP A 153 7.14 -23.53 15.31
C ASP A 153 5.77 -23.86 15.90
N TRP A 154 5.78 -24.49 17.08
CA TRP A 154 4.57 -24.94 17.76
C TRP A 154 3.93 -23.81 18.55
N LEU A 155 2.62 -23.66 18.38
CA LEU A 155 1.75 -22.76 19.11
C LEU A 155 0.72 -23.58 19.87
N THR A 156 0.28 -23.11 21.03
CA THR A 156 -0.74 -23.82 21.82
C THR A 156 -2.10 -23.14 21.66
N VAL A 157 -3.12 -23.92 21.33
CA VAL A 157 -4.52 -23.50 21.28
C VAL A 157 -5.24 -24.09 22.48
N ALA A 158 -6.17 -23.34 23.08
CA ALA A 158 -7.04 -23.87 24.13
C ALA A 158 -8.51 -23.55 23.89
N GLY A 159 -9.38 -24.50 24.27
CA GLY A 159 -10.82 -24.30 24.17
C GLY A 159 -11.68 -25.43 24.72
N LEU A 160 -13.00 -25.17 24.71
CA LEU A 160 -14.07 -26.06 25.16
C LEU A 160 -14.95 -26.50 23.97
N GLY A 161 -14.44 -26.33 22.77
CA GLY A 161 -15.02 -26.83 21.54
C GLY A 161 -14.99 -28.34 21.47
N ARG A 162 -15.72 -28.86 20.50
CA ARG A 162 -15.92 -30.29 20.31
C ARG A 162 -14.60 -30.99 20.09
N THR A 163 -14.50 -32.17 20.65
CA THR A 163 -13.34 -33.06 20.59
C THR A 163 -13.24 -33.85 19.27
N SER A 164 -14.29 -33.76 18.45
CA SER A 164 -14.40 -34.38 17.13
C SER A 164 -15.44 -33.63 16.30
N GLU A 165 -15.33 -33.72 14.98
CA GLU A 165 -16.30 -33.11 14.08
C GLU A 165 -17.71 -33.67 14.37
N GLY A 166 -18.62 -32.81 14.83
CA GLY A 166 -19.99 -33.23 15.21
C GLY A 166 -20.13 -33.89 16.58
N GLY A 167 -19.05 -34.00 17.36
CA GLY A 167 -19.03 -34.61 18.70
C GLY A 167 -19.63 -33.76 19.82
N SER A 168 -19.49 -34.23 21.07
CA SER A 168 -19.86 -33.47 22.27
C SER A 168 -18.75 -32.52 22.72
N SER A 169 -19.11 -31.44 23.42
CA SER A 169 -18.13 -30.60 24.12
C SER A 169 -17.47 -31.38 25.28
N PRO A 170 -16.18 -31.15 25.56
CA PRO A 170 -15.48 -31.75 26.69
C PRO A 170 -16.00 -31.18 28.02
N THR A 171 -15.73 -31.91 29.11
CA THR A 171 -16.11 -31.45 30.46
C THR A 171 -15.15 -30.38 30.98
N ALA A 172 -13.87 -30.49 30.65
CA ALA A 172 -12.80 -29.58 31.08
C ALA A 172 -12.09 -28.96 29.87
N LEU A 173 -11.44 -27.81 30.09
CA LEU A 173 -10.64 -27.11 29.10
C LEU A 173 -9.59 -28.05 28.52
N GLN A 174 -9.46 -28.00 27.21
CA GLN A 174 -8.47 -28.77 26.48
C GLN A 174 -7.45 -27.83 25.86
N GLU A 175 -6.22 -28.31 25.68
CA GLU A 175 -5.19 -27.62 24.93
C GLU A 175 -4.53 -28.56 23.92
N VAL A 176 -4.01 -27.97 22.84
CA VAL A 176 -3.25 -28.71 21.83
C VAL A 176 -2.22 -27.84 21.16
N ASP A 177 -1.08 -28.45 20.84
CA ASP A 177 -0.03 -27.79 20.08
C ASP A 177 -0.25 -28.01 18.58
N VAL A 178 -0.17 -26.93 17.80
CA VAL A 178 -0.27 -26.92 16.35
C VAL A 178 0.87 -26.10 15.75
N PRO A 179 1.51 -26.54 14.66
CA PRO A 179 2.59 -25.79 14.05
C PRO A 179 2.04 -24.61 13.25
N LEU A 180 2.74 -23.47 13.30
CA LEU A 180 2.47 -22.32 12.46
C LEU A 180 2.68 -22.69 10.98
N VAL A 181 1.74 -22.32 10.12
CA VAL A 181 1.77 -22.60 8.68
C VAL A 181 1.96 -21.29 7.93
N SER A 182 2.91 -21.27 6.98
CA SER A 182 3.13 -20.08 6.15
C SER A 182 1.89 -19.75 5.32
N ASP A 183 1.63 -18.46 5.06
CA ASP A 183 0.49 -18.03 4.23
C ASP A 183 0.52 -18.63 2.81
N ALA A 184 1.71 -18.86 2.27
CA ALA A 184 1.87 -19.53 0.98
C ALA A 184 1.37 -20.97 1.03
N THR A 185 1.76 -21.73 2.04
CA THR A 185 1.30 -23.11 2.27
C THR A 185 -0.19 -23.16 2.59
N CYS A 186 -0.68 -22.22 3.41
CA CYS A 186 -2.10 -22.20 3.76
C CYS A 186 -2.99 -21.95 2.53
N ARG A 187 -2.62 -20.97 1.69
CA ARG A 187 -3.35 -20.67 0.45
C ARG A 187 -3.40 -21.84 -0.53
N GLN A 188 -2.41 -22.74 -0.52
CA GLN A 188 -2.41 -23.95 -1.36
C GLN A 188 -3.53 -24.93 -1.00
N ALA A 189 -4.13 -24.84 0.19
CA ALA A 189 -5.30 -25.65 0.56
C ALA A 189 -6.57 -25.32 -0.27
N GLY A 190 -6.55 -24.21 -1.03
CA GLY A 190 -7.55 -23.82 -2.00
C GLY A 190 -8.87 -23.29 -1.41
N GLY A 191 -9.80 -22.84 -2.28
CA GLY A 191 -11.09 -22.30 -1.83
C GLY A 191 -10.93 -21.06 -0.96
N ASN A 192 -11.61 -21.02 0.20
CA ASN A 192 -11.59 -19.89 1.12
C ASN A 192 -10.20 -19.58 1.70
N TYR A 193 -9.25 -20.53 1.66
CA TYR A 193 -7.88 -20.27 2.12
C TYR A 193 -7.12 -19.31 1.22
N THR A 194 -7.55 -19.09 -0.03
CA THR A 194 -6.80 -18.30 -1.05
C THR A 194 -6.55 -16.84 -0.67
N THR A 195 -7.33 -16.28 0.27
CA THR A 195 -7.23 -14.89 0.72
C THR A 195 -6.58 -14.72 2.11
N VAL A 196 -6.07 -15.79 2.72
CA VAL A 196 -5.41 -15.72 4.04
C VAL A 196 -4.03 -15.04 3.93
N GLY A 197 -3.66 -14.28 4.96
CA GLY A 197 -2.31 -13.72 5.15
C GLY A 197 -2.24 -12.22 5.49
N SER A 198 -3.31 -11.44 5.33
CA SER A 198 -3.30 -10.00 5.63
C SER A 198 -3.76 -9.66 7.05
N VAL A 199 -4.79 -10.35 7.53
CA VAL A 199 -5.43 -10.16 8.84
C VAL A 199 -5.67 -11.47 9.57
N SER A 200 -5.11 -12.56 9.05
CA SER A 200 -5.23 -13.90 9.58
C SER A 200 -4.05 -14.76 9.15
N PHE A 201 -3.74 -15.77 9.95
CA PHE A 201 -2.71 -16.77 9.69
C PHE A 201 -3.26 -18.18 9.94
N CYS A 202 -2.50 -19.20 9.55
CA CYS A 202 -2.90 -20.59 9.70
C CYS A 202 -1.99 -21.36 10.66
N ALA A 203 -2.56 -22.34 11.36
CA ALA A 203 -1.80 -23.33 12.10
C ALA A 203 -2.45 -24.70 11.96
N GLY A 204 -1.63 -25.75 11.94
CA GLY A 204 -2.09 -27.13 11.82
C GLY A 204 -1.13 -28.02 11.05
N VAL A 205 -1.27 -29.32 11.23
CA VAL A 205 -0.44 -30.32 10.55
C VAL A 205 -1.03 -30.70 9.19
N PRO A 206 -0.23 -30.81 8.11
CA PRO A 206 -0.74 -31.17 6.78
C PRO A 206 -1.49 -32.50 6.74
N GLN A 207 -1.12 -33.45 7.61
CA GLN A 207 -1.75 -34.76 7.72
C GLN A 207 -3.14 -34.71 8.37
N GLY A 208 -3.53 -33.58 8.99
CA GLY A 208 -4.68 -33.52 9.86
C GLY A 208 -4.46 -34.32 11.16
N GLY A 209 -5.55 -34.65 11.84
CA GLY A 209 -5.53 -35.37 13.12
C GLY A 209 -5.30 -34.49 14.35
N ILE A 210 -4.88 -33.23 14.18
CA ILE A 210 -4.80 -32.23 15.26
C ILE A 210 -5.33 -30.88 14.79
N ASP A 211 -6.33 -30.32 15.50
CA ASP A 211 -6.93 -29.01 15.19
C ASP A 211 -7.82 -28.46 16.31
N SER A 212 -8.06 -27.14 16.27
CA SER A 212 -9.22 -26.52 16.91
C SER A 212 -10.51 -26.96 16.23
N CYS A 213 -11.63 -26.99 16.96
CA CYS A 213 -12.89 -27.51 16.44
C CYS A 213 -14.09 -26.68 16.91
N GLN A 214 -15.30 -27.11 16.55
CA GLN A 214 -16.51 -26.31 16.74
C GLN A 214 -16.73 -25.98 18.23
N GLY A 215 -16.81 -24.69 18.57
CA GLY A 215 -16.95 -24.22 19.96
C GLY A 215 -15.64 -23.72 20.59
N ASP A 216 -14.51 -23.85 19.89
CA ASP A 216 -13.25 -23.16 20.24
C ASP A 216 -13.19 -21.72 19.71
N SER A 217 -14.11 -21.37 18.79
CA SER A 217 -14.27 -20.04 18.21
C SER A 217 -14.12 -18.93 19.24
N GLY A 218 -13.29 -17.93 18.92
CA GLY A 218 -12.97 -16.82 19.80
C GLY A 218 -11.89 -17.12 20.86
N GLY A 219 -11.51 -18.39 21.02
CA GLY A 219 -10.45 -18.82 21.94
C GLY A 219 -9.05 -18.38 21.52
N PRO A 220 -8.07 -18.43 22.45
CA PRO A 220 -6.71 -17.99 22.19
C PRO A 220 -5.85 -19.05 21.47
N ILE A 221 -4.98 -18.61 20.57
CA ILE A 221 -3.76 -19.32 20.19
C ILE A 221 -2.54 -18.52 20.69
N VAL A 222 -1.65 -19.18 21.42
CA VAL A 222 -0.55 -18.55 22.16
C VAL A 222 0.80 -19.15 21.81
N VAL A 223 1.85 -18.35 22.01
CA VAL A 223 3.23 -18.83 22.11
C VAL A 223 3.66 -18.78 23.58
N LYS A 224 4.40 -19.80 24.01
CA LYS A 224 5.04 -19.85 25.33
C LYS A 224 6.55 -19.69 25.13
N SER A 225 7.13 -18.57 25.55
CA SER A 225 8.57 -18.29 25.39
C SER A 225 9.15 -17.66 26.64
N ASN A 226 10.26 -18.22 27.15
CA ASN A 226 10.95 -17.74 28.36
C ASN A 226 10.03 -17.61 29.60
N GLY A 227 9.03 -18.49 29.72
CA GLY A 227 8.04 -18.45 30.80
C GLY A 227 6.96 -17.38 30.65
N LEU A 228 6.94 -16.63 29.55
CA LEU A 228 5.88 -15.69 29.19
C LEU A 228 4.92 -16.34 28.19
N VAL A 229 3.63 -16.01 28.33
CA VAL A 229 2.56 -16.46 27.44
C VAL A 229 2.04 -15.24 26.68
N THR A 230 2.17 -15.28 25.36
CA THR A 230 1.68 -14.21 24.48
C THR A 230 0.66 -14.78 23.51
N GLN A 231 -0.53 -14.21 23.48
CA GLN A 231 -1.55 -14.56 22.51
C GLN A 231 -1.26 -13.90 21.16
N LEU A 232 -1.12 -14.73 20.12
CA LEU A 232 -0.81 -14.30 18.76
C LEU A 232 -2.07 -14.16 17.91
N GLY A 233 -3.09 -14.97 18.19
CA GLY A 233 -4.31 -14.99 17.39
C GLY A 233 -5.57 -15.40 18.15
N ILE A 234 -6.66 -15.42 17.39
CA ILE A 234 -8.00 -15.76 17.87
C ILE A 234 -8.57 -16.84 16.93
N VAL A 235 -9.05 -17.96 17.47
CA VAL A 235 -9.69 -19.02 16.68
C VAL A 235 -10.87 -18.44 15.89
N SER A 236 -10.83 -18.52 14.56
CA SER A 236 -11.84 -17.92 13.68
C SER A 236 -12.62 -18.98 12.91
N TRP A 237 -11.96 -19.74 12.03
CA TRP A 237 -12.63 -20.77 11.23
C TRP A 237 -11.67 -21.88 10.77
N GLY A 238 -12.25 -22.95 10.22
CA GLY A 238 -11.54 -24.07 9.60
C GLY A 238 -12.49 -24.85 8.69
N ILE A 239 -11.96 -25.77 7.89
CA ILE A 239 -12.78 -26.68 7.07
C ILE A 239 -12.76 -28.08 7.69
N GLY A 240 -13.85 -28.43 8.37
CA GLY A 240 -13.90 -29.61 9.23
C GLY A 240 -13.06 -29.42 10.48
N CYS A 241 -12.88 -30.49 11.26
CA CYS A 241 -11.93 -30.50 12.37
C CYS A 241 -10.80 -31.47 12.02
N ALA A 242 -9.56 -30.98 11.94
CA ALA A 242 -8.37 -31.81 11.76
C ALA A 242 -8.38 -32.69 10.50
N ARG A 243 -8.98 -32.20 9.40
CA ARG A 243 -9.00 -32.93 8.13
C ARG A 243 -7.63 -32.84 7.44
N PRO A 244 -7.16 -33.91 6.78
CA PRO A 244 -5.93 -33.86 5.98
C PRO A 244 -5.98 -32.73 4.95
N GLY A 245 -4.90 -31.95 4.87
CA GLY A 245 -4.76 -30.81 3.96
C GLY A 245 -5.61 -29.58 4.29
N LYS A 246 -6.15 -29.50 5.52
CA LYS A 246 -6.90 -28.34 6.04
C LYS A 246 -6.24 -27.83 7.31
N TYR A 247 -6.39 -26.53 7.58
CA TYR A 247 -5.71 -25.84 8.68
C TYR A 247 -6.73 -25.02 9.47
N GLY A 248 -6.48 -24.82 10.76
CA GLY A 248 -7.17 -23.78 11.53
C GLY A 248 -6.73 -22.40 11.05
N VAL A 249 -7.68 -21.48 10.93
CA VAL A 249 -7.44 -20.07 10.59
C VAL A 249 -7.72 -19.21 11.81
N TYR A 250 -6.75 -18.35 12.12
CA TYR A 250 -6.73 -17.52 13.31
C TYR A 250 -6.63 -16.05 12.89
N SER A 251 -7.45 -15.18 13.48
CA SER A 251 -7.31 -13.73 13.27
C SER A 251 -5.97 -13.26 13.83
N ASP A 252 -5.21 -12.50 13.05
CA ASP A 252 -3.90 -11.98 13.46
C ASP A 252 -4.11 -10.74 14.34
N ILE A 253 -3.81 -10.87 15.64
CA ILE A 253 -4.00 -9.78 16.60
C ILE A 253 -3.11 -8.59 16.28
N ALA A 254 -1.88 -8.83 15.80
CA ALA A 254 -0.95 -7.76 15.47
C ALA A 254 -1.38 -6.99 14.22
N ALA A 255 -1.88 -7.70 13.20
CA ALA A 255 -2.44 -7.05 12.01
C ALA A 255 -3.70 -6.22 12.33
N LEU A 256 -4.48 -6.65 13.33
CA LEU A 256 -5.73 -6.00 13.77
C LEU A 256 -5.53 -5.10 15.01
N ARG A 257 -4.27 -4.78 15.35
CA ARG A 257 -3.91 -4.14 16.61
C ARG A 257 -4.50 -2.74 16.77
N SER A 258 -4.59 -2.00 15.67
CA SER A 258 -5.16 -0.64 15.66
C SER A 258 -6.61 -0.60 16.16
N PHE A 259 -7.40 -1.63 15.88
CA PHE A 259 -8.75 -1.76 16.41
C PHE A 259 -8.76 -1.99 17.93
N VAL A 260 -7.91 -2.91 18.41
CA VAL A 260 -7.81 -3.24 19.83
C VAL A 260 -7.40 -2.01 20.64
N ASP A 261 -6.33 -1.33 20.20
CA ASP A 261 -5.83 -0.13 20.87
C ASP A 261 -6.83 1.04 20.78
N GLY A 262 -7.54 1.18 19.65
CA GLY A 262 -8.59 2.19 19.48
C GLY A 262 -9.78 2.02 20.43
N VAL A 263 -10.13 0.78 20.80
CA VAL A 263 -11.23 0.49 21.74
C VAL A 263 -10.79 0.62 23.20
N ILE A 264 -9.64 0.03 23.57
CA ILE A 264 -9.14 0.04 24.95
C ILE A 264 -8.75 1.48 25.37
N GLY A 265 -8.42 2.34 24.42
CA GLY A 265 -8.09 3.76 24.60
C GLY A 265 -9.22 4.71 25.06
N THR A 266 -10.12 4.30 25.97
CA THR A 266 -10.99 5.22 26.75
C THR A 266 -10.71 5.13 28.24
N THR A 267 -9.51 5.59 28.65
CA THR A 267 -9.27 6.38 29.89
C THR A 267 -7.88 7.05 29.91
N THR A 268 -6.98 6.76 28.96
CA THR A 268 -5.83 7.63 28.64
C THR A 268 -5.46 7.41 27.16
N PRO A 269 -5.17 8.45 26.35
CA PRO A 269 -4.80 8.28 24.94
C PRO A 269 -3.52 7.44 24.81
N PRO A 270 -3.27 6.73 23.68
CA PRO A 270 -1.91 6.34 23.34
C PRO A 270 -1.15 7.65 23.16
N THR A 271 -0.23 7.93 24.07
CA THR A 271 0.46 9.23 24.10
C THR A 271 1.30 9.45 22.87
N ASP A 272 1.70 8.40 22.14
CA ASP A 272 2.53 8.55 20.96
C ASP A 272 2.19 7.56 19.80
N ASN A 273 1.42 8.01 18.81
CA ASN A 273 1.18 7.41 17.50
C ASN A 273 1.87 8.26 16.41
N VAL A 274 2.95 7.71 15.83
CA VAL A 274 3.63 8.26 14.66
C VAL A 274 2.99 7.66 13.41
N SER A 275 2.31 8.47 12.60
CA SER A 275 1.68 8.03 11.36
C SER A 275 1.86 9.05 10.25
N VAL A 276 2.30 8.56 9.09
CA VAL A 276 2.66 9.38 7.92
C VAL A 276 1.60 9.19 6.83
N GLY A 277 0.97 10.28 6.41
CA GLY A 277 0.04 10.34 5.29
C GLY A 277 0.73 10.85 4.02
N TYR A 278 0.59 10.12 2.92
CA TYR A 278 1.03 10.52 1.58
C TYR A 278 0.30 9.70 0.52
N THR A 279 0.29 10.17 -0.73
CA THR A 279 -0.25 9.42 -1.87
C THR A 279 0.85 8.53 -2.45
N ALA A 280 0.71 7.20 -2.31
CA ALA A 280 1.77 6.27 -2.72
C ALA A 280 1.96 6.19 -4.24
N ASN A 281 0.87 6.22 -5.02
CA ASN A 281 0.92 6.18 -6.49
C ASN A 281 -0.08 7.18 -7.07
N GLN A 282 0.36 7.99 -8.01
CA GLN A 282 -0.50 8.95 -8.69
C GLN A 282 -0.20 8.98 -10.20
N THR A 283 -1.26 8.84 -11.00
CA THR A 283 -1.17 9.04 -12.46
C THR A 283 -1.53 10.49 -12.78
N LEU A 284 -0.62 11.19 -13.45
CA LEU A 284 -0.78 12.56 -13.91
C LEU A 284 -1.31 12.57 -15.36
N SER A 285 -1.78 13.74 -15.80
CA SER A 285 -2.09 13.94 -17.21
C SER A 285 -0.85 13.77 -18.08
N SER A 286 -1.05 13.33 -19.32
CA SER A 286 0.02 13.24 -20.31
C SER A 286 0.68 14.60 -20.57
N PHE A 287 1.85 14.56 -21.22
CA PHE A 287 2.60 15.73 -21.67
C PHE A 287 3.36 15.39 -22.96
N LYS A 288 3.78 16.41 -23.73
CA LYS A 288 4.51 16.16 -24.98
C LYS A 288 5.99 15.92 -24.69
N VAL A 289 6.63 15.04 -25.48
CA VAL A 289 8.10 14.92 -25.49
C VAL A 289 8.72 16.30 -25.72
N GLY A 290 9.70 16.67 -24.89
CA GLY A 290 10.33 18.00 -24.88
C GLY A 290 9.73 19.01 -23.90
N GLU A 291 8.50 18.79 -23.40
CA GLU A 291 7.90 19.60 -22.34
C GLU A 291 8.34 19.13 -20.95
N LEU A 292 8.31 20.07 -19.99
CA LEU A 292 8.53 19.79 -18.57
C LEU A 292 7.19 19.63 -17.86
N LYS A 293 7.07 18.57 -17.07
CA LYS A 293 5.95 18.24 -16.21
C LYS A 293 6.28 18.59 -14.78
N GLN A 294 5.41 19.36 -14.14
CA GLN A 294 5.53 19.70 -12.72
C GLN A 294 4.57 18.86 -11.88
N HIS A 295 4.99 18.52 -10.66
CA HIS A 295 4.18 17.82 -9.67
C HIS A 295 4.60 18.21 -8.26
N SER A 296 3.66 18.14 -7.31
CA SER A 296 3.91 18.40 -5.88
C SER A 296 3.51 17.19 -5.06
N PHE A 297 4.48 16.62 -4.37
CA PHE A 297 4.24 15.59 -3.36
C PHE A 297 3.90 16.25 -2.02
N SER A 298 2.93 15.68 -1.29
CA SER A 298 2.56 16.12 0.05
C SER A 298 2.86 15.04 1.07
N ILE A 299 3.55 15.41 2.15
CA ILE A 299 3.80 14.55 3.32
C ILE A 299 3.04 15.16 4.48
N GLN A 300 2.23 14.35 5.16
CA GLN A 300 1.40 14.78 6.28
C GLN A 300 1.67 13.93 7.51
N ASN A 301 1.64 14.55 8.68
CA ASN A 301 1.52 13.84 9.94
C ASN A 301 0.04 13.59 10.25
N ILE A 302 -0.40 12.35 10.07
CA ILE A 302 -1.76 11.90 10.39
C ILE A 302 -1.82 11.19 11.76
N GLY A 303 -0.69 11.14 12.48
CA GLY A 303 -0.59 10.68 13.86
C GLY A 303 -0.74 11.82 14.87
N ASN A 304 -0.44 11.52 16.14
CA ASN A 304 -0.50 12.50 17.24
C ASN A 304 0.90 12.89 17.78
N VAL A 305 1.98 12.33 17.22
CA VAL A 305 3.39 12.60 17.60
C VAL A 305 4.09 13.37 16.51
N GLY A 306 4.82 14.43 16.88
CA GLY A 306 5.67 15.15 15.94
C GLY A 306 6.85 14.30 15.45
N PHE A 307 7.10 14.30 14.14
CA PHE A 307 8.29 13.68 13.54
C PHE A 307 9.01 14.66 12.61
N THR A 308 10.31 14.45 12.42
CA THR A 308 11.15 15.22 11.52
C THR A 308 11.45 14.40 10.28
N VAL A 309 11.29 14.99 9.08
CA VAL A 309 11.68 14.35 7.82
C VAL A 309 13.20 14.48 7.66
N GLU A 310 13.93 13.38 7.84
CA GLU A 310 15.40 13.41 7.89
C GLU A 310 16.05 13.39 6.51
N SER A 311 15.39 12.76 5.54
CA SER A 311 15.91 12.62 4.18
C SER A 311 14.81 12.76 3.16
N VAL A 312 15.16 13.38 2.03
CA VAL A 312 14.32 13.52 0.84
C VAL A 312 15.22 13.22 -0.36
N GLY A 313 14.80 12.31 -1.22
CA GLY A 313 15.51 11.92 -2.43
C GLY A 313 14.56 11.73 -3.59
N LEU A 314 15.02 12.02 -4.81
CA LEU A 314 14.26 11.87 -6.04
C LEU A 314 14.91 10.81 -6.91
N GLN A 315 14.10 9.86 -7.38
CA GLN A 315 14.49 8.84 -8.35
C GLN A 315 13.61 8.97 -9.59
N SER A 316 14.15 8.65 -10.76
CA SER A 316 13.41 8.68 -12.02
C SER A 316 13.52 7.34 -12.74
N SER A 317 12.44 6.90 -13.38
CA SER A 317 12.39 5.66 -14.17
C SER A 317 11.59 5.85 -15.47
N GLY A 318 11.61 4.83 -16.34
CA GLY A 318 10.93 4.89 -17.64
C GLY A 318 11.67 5.78 -18.64
N VAL A 319 10.92 6.61 -19.38
CA VAL A 319 11.47 7.56 -20.37
C VAL A 319 11.85 8.91 -19.79
N THR A 320 11.79 9.05 -18.46
CA THR A 320 12.02 10.31 -17.75
C THR A 320 13.43 10.85 -17.95
N LYS A 321 13.53 12.17 -18.16
CA LYS A 321 14.76 12.95 -18.19
C LYS A 321 14.60 14.24 -17.38
N SER A 322 15.73 14.80 -16.96
CA SER A 322 15.78 16.10 -16.27
C SER A 322 14.93 16.18 -14.99
N ALA A 323 14.74 15.06 -14.28
CA ALA A 323 14.01 15.05 -13.02
C ALA A 323 14.80 15.80 -11.94
N MET A 324 14.21 16.82 -11.36
CA MET A 324 14.80 17.60 -10.28
C MET A 324 13.77 18.07 -9.26
N ILE A 325 14.22 18.30 -8.03
CA ILE A 325 13.44 18.96 -6.99
C ILE A 325 13.57 20.47 -7.22
N THR A 326 12.45 21.14 -7.48
CA THR A 326 12.41 22.60 -7.67
C THR A 326 12.14 23.34 -6.38
N ARG A 327 11.50 22.68 -5.40
CA ARG A 327 11.35 23.18 -4.03
C ARG A 327 11.23 22.04 -3.03
N ASP A 328 11.94 22.16 -1.91
CA ASP A 328 11.83 21.25 -0.76
C ASP A 328 11.41 22.05 0.48
N GLN A 329 10.23 21.74 1.03
CA GLN A 329 9.79 22.27 2.34
C GLN A 329 9.78 21.20 3.43
N CYS A 330 10.19 19.99 3.09
CA CYS A 330 10.09 18.82 3.95
C CYS A 330 11.40 18.48 4.62
N ALA A 331 12.53 18.48 3.91
CA ALA A 331 13.81 18.08 4.48
C ALA A 331 14.15 18.90 5.75
N GLN A 332 14.45 18.17 6.83
CA GLN A 332 14.77 18.69 8.15
C GLN A 332 13.62 19.47 8.83
N SER A 333 12.40 19.39 8.32
CA SER A 333 11.22 20.00 8.94
C SER A 333 10.55 19.02 9.91
N THR A 334 10.11 19.54 11.06
CA THR A 334 9.30 18.80 12.04
C THR A 334 7.82 19.03 11.77
N LEU A 335 7.10 17.96 11.48
CA LEU A 335 5.64 17.96 11.30
C LEU A 335 4.96 17.59 12.61
N ASN A 336 4.32 18.56 13.26
CA ASN A 336 3.43 18.31 14.40
C ASN A 336 2.14 17.59 13.93
N ALA A 337 1.35 17.06 14.86
CA ALA A 337 0.09 16.38 14.57
C ALA A 337 -0.81 17.24 13.65
N GLY A 338 -1.26 16.66 12.53
CA GLY A 338 -2.06 17.34 11.51
C GLY A 338 -1.27 18.25 10.56
N GLY A 339 0.01 18.49 10.82
CA GLY A 339 0.90 19.29 9.97
C GLY A 339 1.28 18.60 8.67
N SER A 340 1.63 19.38 7.65
CA SER A 340 2.08 18.88 6.35
C SER A 340 3.20 19.75 5.77
N CYS A 341 3.97 19.15 4.87
CA CYS A 341 4.95 19.84 4.03
C CYS A 341 4.80 19.34 2.58
N ARG A 342 5.45 20.05 1.64
CA ARG A 342 5.44 19.69 0.22
C ARG A 342 6.84 19.66 -0.38
N VAL A 343 7.00 18.80 -1.39
CA VAL A 343 8.17 18.78 -2.28
C VAL A 343 7.67 18.96 -3.71
N ASP A 344 8.08 20.07 -4.33
CA ASP A 344 7.76 20.38 -5.72
C ASP A 344 8.87 19.82 -6.62
N VAL A 345 8.49 19.09 -7.65
CA VAL A 345 9.40 18.45 -8.61
C VAL A 345 9.04 18.85 -10.03
N GLU A 346 10.03 18.75 -10.91
CA GLU A 346 9.89 18.93 -12.35
C GLU A 346 10.62 17.80 -13.07
N PHE A 347 10.03 17.27 -14.13
CA PHE A 347 10.63 16.21 -14.95
C PHE A 347 10.11 16.26 -16.39
N GLY A 348 10.93 15.84 -17.36
CA GLY A 348 10.55 15.74 -18.77
C GLY A 348 10.74 14.32 -19.32
N ALA A 349 10.64 14.17 -20.63
CA ALA A 349 10.91 12.92 -21.34
C ALA A 349 11.58 13.19 -22.69
N SER A 350 12.49 12.31 -23.11
CA SER A 350 13.22 12.43 -24.39
C SER A 350 12.65 11.56 -25.51
N GLN A 351 11.66 10.70 -25.21
CA GLN A 351 10.98 9.84 -26.19
C GLN A 351 9.58 9.49 -25.68
N VAL A 352 8.71 9.01 -26.57
CA VAL A 352 7.35 8.58 -26.25
C VAL A 352 7.38 7.38 -25.31
N GLY A 353 6.55 7.39 -24.26
CA GLY A 353 6.47 6.30 -23.29
C GLY A 353 6.05 6.77 -21.90
N GLU A 354 6.10 5.87 -20.93
CA GLU A 354 5.80 6.20 -19.53
C GLU A 354 7.00 6.87 -18.84
N ALA A 355 6.79 8.07 -18.33
CA ALA A 355 7.74 8.81 -17.51
C ALA A 355 7.27 8.80 -16.05
N SER A 356 8.16 8.35 -15.16
CA SER A 356 7.88 8.15 -13.74
C SER A 356 8.96 8.79 -12.87
N VAL A 357 8.54 9.47 -11.80
CA VAL A 357 9.39 9.99 -10.72
C VAL A 357 8.92 9.47 -9.37
N ALA A 358 9.86 9.12 -8.50
CA ALA A 358 9.60 8.60 -7.16
C ALA A 358 10.31 9.45 -6.12
N LEU A 359 9.56 10.00 -5.17
CA LEU A 359 10.08 10.67 -3.99
C LEU A 359 10.28 9.61 -2.89
N ALA A 360 11.52 9.43 -2.46
CA ALA A 360 11.88 8.59 -1.32
C ALA A 360 12.22 9.48 -0.11
N PHE A 361 11.68 9.17 1.07
CA PHE A 361 11.94 9.97 2.28
C PHE A 361 11.93 9.12 3.56
N GLY A 362 12.65 9.58 4.58
CA GLY A 362 12.73 8.94 5.90
C GLY A 362 12.39 9.92 7.02
N ILE A 363 12.02 9.39 8.20
CA ILE A 363 11.67 10.19 9.39
C ILE A 363 12.47 9.74 10.62
N ASP A 364 12.67 10.64 11.58
CA ASP A 364 13.47 10.41 12.81
C ASP A 364 12.87 9.36 13.77
N LYS A 365 11.60 8.99 13.57
CA LYS A 365 10.87 8.07 14.44
C LYS A 365 10.87 6.62 13.97
N THR A 366 11.27 6.34 12.73
CA THR A 366 11.24 4.98 12.16
C THR A 366 12.45 4.72 11.27
N SER A 367 12.82 3.46 11.08
CA SER A 367 13.82 3.09 10.07
C SER A 367 13.23 2.88 8.67
N THR A 368 11.95 3.23 8.48
CA THR A 368 11.22 2.98 7.23
C THR A 368 11.53 4.09 6.22
N THR A 369 11.90 3.70 5.01
CA THR A 369 11.93 4.61 3.87
C THR A 369 10.59 4.55 3.16
N TYR A 370 9.88 5.68 3.12
CA TYR A 370 8.61 5.84 2.42
C TYR A 370 8.88 6.22 0.96
N GLN A 371 7.97 5.83 0.07
CA GLN A 371 8.11 6.10 -1.37
C GLN A 371 6.76 6.54 -1.96
N ALA A 372 6.74 7.70 -2.62
CA ALA A 372 5.60 8.23 -3.36
C ALA A 372 5.96 8.34 -4.84
N VAL A 373 5.16 7.75 -5.72
CA VAL A 373 5.44 7.64 -7.15
C VAL A 373 4.41 8.42 -7.96
N ALA A 374 4.88 9.26 -8.88
CA ALA A 374 4.06 9.94 -9.87
C ALA A 374 4.42 9.46 -11.29
N THR A 375 3.42 9.07 -12.07
CA THR A 375 3.59 8.55 -13.44
C THR A 375 2.81 9.39 -14.44
N ALA A 376 3.35 9.60 -15.63
CA ALA A 376 2.71 10.34 -16.72
C ALA A 376 3.11 9.75 -18.08
N SER A 377 2.19 9.75 -19.04
CA SER A 377 2.51 9.34 -20.41
C SER A 377 3.10 10.50 -21.19
N ALA A 378 4.35 10.37 -21.65
CA ALA A 378 4.96 11.24 -22.64
C ALA A 378 4.46 10.84 -24.02
N THR A 379 3.68 11.71 -24.66
CA THR A 379 3.15 11.48 -26.01
C THR A 379 3.99 12.22 -27.03
N SER A 380 3.94 11.78 -28.29
CA SER A 380 4.53 12.55 -29.38
C SER A 380 3.93 13.96 -29.34
N ALA A 381 4.76 15.00 -29.52
CA ALA A 381 4.23 16.24 -30.04
C ALA A 381 3.44 15.86 -31.30
N THR A 382 2.17 16.24 -31.37
CA THR A 382 1.33 15.93 -32.53
C THR A 382 2.03 16.46 -33.77
N THR A 383 2.69 15.58 -34.53
CA THR A 383 2.69 15.73 -35.97
C THR A 383 1.22 15.70 -36.34
N PRO A 384 0.68 16.76 -36.97
CA PRO A 384 -0.67 16.70 -37.48
C PRO A 384 -0.80 15.50 -38.41
N PRO A 385 -1.98 14.87 -38.50
CA PRO A 385 -2.23 13.85 -39.50
C PRO A 385 -1.79 14.38 -40.88
N PRO A 386 -1.22 13.54 -41.76
CA PRO A 386 -1.01 13.92 -43.15
C PRO A 386 -2.33 14.45 -43.73
N GLY A 387 -2.38 15.76 -44.03
CA GLY A 387 -3.58 16.42 -44.57
C GLY A 387 -4.42 17.27 -43.59
N SER A 388 -4.04 17.46 -42.32
CA SER A 388 -4.64 18.52 -41.47
C SER A 388 -3.87 19.83 -41.68
N CYS A 389 -4.53 20.86 -42.23
CA CYS A 389 -3.94 22.17 -42.52
C CYS A 389 -4.16 23.19 -41.38
N ASP A 390 -4.43 22.72 -40.15
CA ASP A 390 -4.71 23.58 -38.99
C ASP A 390 -3.42 24.10 -38.30
N ASN A 391 -2.24 23.66 -38.75
CA ASN A 391 -0.93 23.93 -38.14
C ASN A 391 -0.03 24.86 -38.98
N GLU A 392 -0.61 25.75 -39.77
CA GLU A 392 0.13 26.73 -40.57
C GLU A 392 1.04 27.61 -39.69
N TRP A 393 2.27 27.86 -40.15
CA TRP A 393 3.20 28.76 -39.48
C TRP A 393 2.67 30.19 -39.42
N LYS A 394 2.84 30.85 -38.28
CA LYS A 394 2.45 32.23 -38.04
C LYS A 394 3.65 33.00 -37.53
N ALA A 395 3.94 34.16 -38.11
CA ALA A 395 5.03 35.02 -37.66
C ALA A 395 4.93 35.42 -36.18
N SER A 396 3.72 35.57 -35.64
CA SER A 396 3.50 35.83 -34.21
C SER A 396 3.52 34.59 -33.32
N GLY A 397 3.50 33.39 -33.92
CA GLY A 397 3.51 32.12 -33.21
C GLY A 397 4.85 31.84 -32.54
N VAL A 398 4.80 31.39 -31.30
CA VAL A 398 5.97 30.90 -30.57
C VAL A 398 6.03 29.39 -30.75
N TYR A 399 7.17 28.88 -31.19
CA TYR A 399 7.38 27.47 -31.47
C TYR A 399 8.57 26.93 -30.67
N ASN A 400 8.36 25.81 -30.00
CA ASN A 400 9.39 25.12 -29.22
C ASN A 400 10.05 24.00 -30.03
N THR A 401 11.21 23.54 -29.57
CA THR A 401 11.94 22.42 -30.17
C THR A 401 11.03 21.23 -30.47
N GLY A 402 11.05 20.75 -31.71
CA GLY A 402 10.30 19.58 -32.17
C GLY A 402 8.88 19.89 -32.65
N GLU A 403 8.34 21.09 -32.42
CA GLU A 403 7.03 21.48 -32.94
C GLU A 403 7.07 21.61 -34.47
N THR A 404 5.97 21.21 -35.10
CA THR A 404 5.88 21.17 -36.56
C THR A 404 4.83 22.10 -37.12
N VAL A 405 5.19 22.81 -38.18
CA VAL A 405 4.31 23.76 -38.88
C VAL A 405 4.28 23.44 -40.37
N THR A 406 3.19 23.81 -41.03
CA THR A 406 3.12 23.84 -42.49
C THR A 406 3.43 25.24 -43.01
N TRP A 407 4.30 25.32 -44.01
CA TRP A 407 4.63 26.58 -44.70
C TRP A 407 5.19 26.28 -46.08
N ALA A 408 4.63 26.93 -47.11
CA ALA A 408 5.05 26.78 -48.51
C ALA A 408 5.10 25.31 -48.98
N ASP A 409 4.00 24.56 -48.78
CA ASP A 409 3.85 23.14 -49.16
C ASP A 409 4.88 22.18 -48.52
N GLN A 410 5.52 22.61 -47.44
CA GLN A 410 6.50 21.84 -46.68
C GLN A 410 6.08 21.72 -45.21
N LEU A 411 6.41 20.58 -44.62
CA LEU A 411 6.35 20.36 -43.18
C LEU A 411 7.72 20.69 -42.58
N TRP A 412 7.72 21.63 -41.65
CA TRP A 412 8.92 22.11 -40.98
C TRP A 412 8.88 21.70 -39.51
N GLN A 413 10.04 21.38 -38.94
CA GLN A 413 10.22 21.13 -37.52
C GLN A 413 11.16 22.16 -36.91
N ALA A 414 10.76 22.79 -35.80
CA ALA A 414 11.61 23.72 -35.08
C ALA A 414 12.78 22.95 -34.44
N GLN A 415 14.02 23.34 -34.75
CA GLN A 415 15.23 22.75 -34.16
C GLN A 415 15.48 23.27 -32.74
N TRP A 416 14.99 24.47 -32.41
CA TRP A 416 14.96 25.07 -31.07
C TRP A 416 13.86 26.12 -30.99
N TRP A 417 13.72 26.80 -29.84
CA TRP A 417 12.75 27.88 -29.65
C TRP A 417 12.87 28.95 -30.75
N THR A 418 11.76 29.34 -31.35
CA THR A 418 11.69 30.37 -32.40
C THR A 418 10.35 31.11 -32.38
N GLN A 419 10.37 32.38 -32.76
CA GLN A 419 9.20 33.21 -33.01
C GLN A 419 9.54 34.19 -34.14
N GLY A 420 8.72 34.24 -35.18
CA GLY A 420 8.91 35.17 -36.31
C GLY A 420 9.91 34.72 -37.38
N ASP A 421 10.75 33.72 -37.12
CA ASP A 421 11.66 33.18 -38.13
C ASP A 421 10.89 32.37 -39.17
N ASN A 422 10.98 32.77 -40.44
CA ASN A 422 10.30 32.13 -41.56
C ASN A 422 10.91 30.74 -41.84
N PRO A 423 10.12 29.65 -41.86
CA PRO A 423 10.63 28.31 -42.14
C PRO A 423 11.34 28.17 -43.48
N SER A 424 10.84 28.80 -44.55
CA SER A 424 11.45 28.69 -45.89
C SER A 424 12.79 29.40 -46.05
N GLU A 425 13.15 30.25 -45.09
CA GLU A 425 14.42 31.01 -45.09
C GLU A 425 15.48 30.36 -44.19
N SER A 426 15.13 29.30 -43.46
CA SER A 426 16.08 28.56 -42.63
C SER A 426 17.01 27.70 -43.48
N GLY A 427 18.31 27.98 -43.39
CA GLY A 427 19.35 27.14 -43.98
C GLY A 427 19.52 25.80 -43.25
N PRO A 428 20.49 24.95 -43.67
CA PRO A 428 20.71 23.60 -43.10
C PRO A 428 21.05 23.58 -41.60
N TRP A 429 21.42 24.72 -41.03
CA TRP A 429 21.72 24.93 -39.61
C TRP A 429 20.79 25.99 -39.00
N GLY A 430 19.66 26.28 -39.65
CA GLY A 430 18.68 27.28 -39.25
C GLY A 430 17.71 26.74 -38.20
N VAL A 431 16.83 27.62 -37.72
CA VAL A 431 15.90 27.29 -36.64
C VAL A 431 14.80 26.32 -37.08
N TRP A 432 14.56 26.18 -38.39
CA TRP A 432 13.62 25.23 -38.98
C TRP A 432 14.33 24.19 -39.84
N GLN A 433 13.91 22.93 -39.69
CA GLN A 433 14.34 21.81 -40.53
C GLN A 433 13.14 21.32 -41.37
N SER A 434 13.29 21.25 -42.70
CA SER A 434 12.30 20.58 -43.53
C SER A 434 12.34 19.07 -43.26
N ILE A 435 11.17 18.51 -42.94
CA ILE A 435 11.01 17.09 -42.61
C ILE A 435 10.07 16.36 -43.60
N GLY A 436 9.58 17.06 -44.63
CA GLY A 436 8.78 16.45 -45.69
C GLY A 436 7.87 17.44 -46.43
N SER A 437 7.11 16.93 -47.40
CA SER A 437 6.07 17.67 -48.12
C SER A 437 4.73 17.64 -47.38
N SER A 438 3.95 18.72 -47.47
CA SER A 438 2.55 18.77 -47.01
C SER A 438 1.58 18.87 -48.19
N ASP A 439 0.39 18.27 -48.09
CA ASP A 439 -0.63 18.25 -49.15
C ASP A 439 -1.62 19.44 -49.08
N CYS A 440 -1.21 20.54 -48.46
CA CYS A 440 -2.05 21.72 -48.21
C CYS A 440 -1.98 22.71 -49.38
N SER A 441 -2.74 22.49 -50.44
CA SER A 441 -2.78 23.40 -51.60
C SER A 441 -3.71 24.61 -51.41
N GLY A 442 -3.19 25.83 -51.51
CA GLY A 442 -3.91 27.11 -51.69
C GLY A 442 -3.94 27.98 -50.42
N THR A 443 -3.61 29.28 -50.42
CA THR A 443 -3.73 30.34 -51.44
C THR A 443 -2.68 31.44 -51.20
N ASN A 444 -2.41 32.26 -52.22
CA ASN A 444 -1.48 33.41 -52.27
C ASN A 444 -1.31 34.25 -50.99
N PRO A 445 -0.14 34.91 -50.81
CA PRO A 445 0.23 35.63 -49.60
C PRO A 445 -0.75 36.77 -49.26
N PRO A 446 -1.09 37.00 -47.97
CA PRO A 446 -1.66 38.27 -47.54
C PRO A 446 -0.62 39.37 -47.77
N THR A 447 -1.08 40.48 -48.35
CA THR A 447 -0.32 41.71 -48.50
C THR A 447 0.12 42.22 -47.12
N GLU A 448 1.44 42.39 -46.95
CA GLU A 448 2.04 42.99 -45.77
C GLU A 448 1.56 44.45 -45.59
N PRO A 449 1.12 44.89 -44.40
CA PRO A 449 0.94 46.31 -44.13
C PRO A 449 2.32 46.97 -44.11
N THR A 450 2.53 47.96 -44.97
CA THR A 450 3.80 48.72 -45.08
C THR A 450 4.30 49.19 -43.71
N PRO A 451 5.50 48.74 -43.26
CA PRO A 451 6.23 49.37 -42.17
C PRO A 451 6.76 50.75 -42.59
N PRO A 452 6.96 51.69 -41.65
CA PRO A 452 7.47 53.03 -41.97
C PRO A 452 8.87 52.94 -42.57
N THR A 453 9.11 53.77 -43.59
CA THR A 453 10.35 53.85 -44.37
C THR A 453 11.58 54.01 -43.46
N PRO A 454 12.62 53.16 -43.59
CA PRO A 454 13.91 53.37 -42.93
C PRO A 454 14.59 54.67 -43.41
N PRO A 455 15.39 55.35 -42.57
CA PRO A 455 16.16 56.52 -42.98
C PRO A 455 17.21 56.15 -44.03
N SER A 456 17.57 57.12 -44.85
CA SER A 456 18.51 56.98 -45.96
C SER A 456 19.96 56.83 -45.47
N SER A 457 20.78 56.09 -46.23
CA SER A 457 22.22 55.95 -45.99
C SER A 457 22.91 57.31 -45.85
N GLY A 458 23.58 57.54 -44.71
CA GLY A 458 24.25 58.80 -44.37
C GLY A 458 23.61 59.60 -43.22
N ASP A 459 22.40 59.21 -42.77
CA ASP A 459 21.70 59.89 -41.69
C ASP A 459 22.38 59.69 -40.31
N ALA A 460 22.10 60.60 -39.37
CA ALA A 460 22.62 60.50 -38.01
C ALA A 460 22.08 59.25 -37.30
N TYR A 461 22.93 58.56 -36.53
CA TYR A 461 22.51 57.42 -35.72
C TYR A 461 21.40 57.82 -34.74
N GLN A 462 20.33 57.03 -34.71
CA GLN A 462 19.19 57.20 -33.81
C GLN A 462 19.08 55.97 -32.92
N ALA A 463 19.23 56.19 -31.62
CA ALA A 463 19.10 55.13 -30.62
C ALA A 463 17.69 54.52 -30.67
N GLY A 464 17.61 53.18 -30.70
CA GLY A 464 16.36 52.44 -30.76
C GLY A 464 15.83 52.19 -32.17
N THR A 465 16.47 52.73 -33.21
CA THR A 465 16.15 52.40 -34.60
C THR A 465 16.81 51.08 -35.01
N ASN A 466 16.11 50.27 -35.81
CA ASN A 466 16.68 49.05 -36.38
C ASN A 466 17.39 49.37 -37.70
N TYR A 467 18.67 49.01 -37.77
CA TYR A 467 19.50 49.18 -38.96
C TYR A 467 19.82 47.82 -39.58
N SER A 468 19.78 47.76 -40.90
CA SER A 468 20.05 46.56 -41.70
C SER A 468 21.54 46.46 -42.03
N ALA A 469 21.99 45.23 -42.32
CA ALA A 469 23.34 44.99 -42.80
C ALA A 469 23.66 45.88 -44.02
N GLY A 470 24.77 46.62 -43.94
CA GLY A 470 25.20 47.53 -44.99
C GLY A 470 24.73 48.98 -44.83
N ASP A 471 23.79 49.28 -43.92
CA ASP A 471 23.35 50.64 -43.64
C ASP A 471 24.50 51.47 -43.06
N VAL A 472 24.62 52.72 -43.51
CA VAL A 472 25.65 53.65 -43.04
C VAL A 472 25.00 54.77 -42.25
N VAL A 473 25.47 54.96 -41.02
CA VAL A 473 25.04 56.03 -40.12
C VAL A 473 26.21 56.93 -39.74
N THR A 474 25.92 58.17 -39.36
CA THR A 474 26.92 59.07 -38.76
C THR A 474 26.73 59.18 -37.25
N ASN A 475 27.81 59.00 -36.47
CA ASN A 475 27.82 59.25 -35.03
C ASN A 475 29.14 59.87 -34.58
N ASN A 476 29.11 60.90 -33.72
CA ASN A 476 30.29 61.61 -33.23
C ASN A 476 31.34 61.97 -34.31
N GLY A 477 30.87 62.42 -35.49
CA GLY A 477 31.74 62.92 -36.57
C GLY A 477 32.41 61.84 -37.43
N ALA A 478 32.03 60.56 -37.30
CA ALA A 478 32.49 59.49 -38.18
C ALA A 478 31.32 58.66 -38.73
N SER A 479 31.55 57.98 -39.84
CA SER A 479 30.58 57.09 -40.47
C SER A 479 30.81 55.64 -40.07
N TYR A 480 29.72 54.91 -39.89
CA TYR A 480 29.74 53.52 -39.44
C TYR A 480 28.78 52.71 -40.30
N GLN A 481 29.25 51.59 -40.84
CA GLN A 481 28.46 50.65 -41.60
C GLN A 481 28.05 49.47 -40.72
N CYS A 482 26.77 49.14 -40.71
CA CYS A 482 26.29 47.95 -40.03
C CYS A 482 26.87 46.69 -40.68
N LYS A 483 27.47 45.81 -39.89
CA LYS A 483 28.07 44.56 -40.38
C LYS A 483 27.01 43.60 -40.92
N ALA A 484 27.44 42.66 -41.76
CA ALA A 484 26.59 41.56 -42.19
C ALA A 484 26.21 40.63 -41.02
N TRP A 485 25.17 39.81 -41.23
CA TRP A 485 24.74 38.77 -40.30
C TRP A 485 25.91 37.84 -39.90
N PRO A 486 26.01 37.40 -38.62
CA PRO A 486 25.06 37.58 -37.52
C PRO A 486 25.17 38.90 -36.76
N ASN A 487 26.17 39.72 -37.09
CA ASN A 487 26.48 40.93 -36.33
C ASN A 487 25.49 42.08 -36.57
N SER A 488 24.73 42.02 -37.67
CA SER A 488 23.68 42.99 -37.99
C SER A 488 22.57 43.07 -36.93
N LEU A 489 22.37 42.01 -36.13
CA LEU A 489 21.41 41.98 -35.02
C LEU A 489 21.69 43.07 -33.97
N TRP A 490 22.95 43.49 -33.86
CA TRP A 490 23.41 44.47 -32.87
C TRP A 490 23.47 45.90 -33.41
N CYS A 491 23.14 46.11 -34.68
CA CYS A 491 23.04 47.44 -35.26
C CYS A 491 21.75 48.14 -34.86
N GLY A 492 20.77 47.44 -34.28
CA GLY A 492 19.44 47.94 -33.93
C GLY A 492 18.98 47.55 -32.53
N SER A 493 17.76 47.95 -32.16
CA SER A 493 17.16 47.96 -30.81
C SER A 493 17.58 46.84 -29.81
N THR A 494 18.74 47.03 -29.15
CA THR A 494 19.11 46.86 -27.71
C THR A 494 20.64 47.06 -27.50
N PRO A 495 21.17 47.18 -26.26
CA PRO A 495 21.46 48.39 -25.45
C PRO A 495 22.57 49.33 -26.00
N SER A 496 22.77 50.49 -25.36
CA SER A 496 23.84 51.49 -25.63
C SER A 496 25.26 50.92 -25.75
N ALA A 497 25.49 49.69 -25.29
CA ALA A 497 26.75 48.97 -25.45
C ALA A 497 27.18 48.76 -26.92
N TYR A 498 26.25 48.78 -27.89
CA TYR A 498 26.56 48.62 -29.32
C TYR A 498 26.43 49.92 -30.13
N GLU A 499 26.28 51.06 -29.47
CA GLU A 499 26.18 52.37 -30.12
C GLU A 499 27.44 52.66 -30.96
N PRO A 500 27.32 52.94 -32.28
CA PRO A 500 28.47 53.08 -33.18
C PRO A 500 29.44 54.16 -32.70
N GLY A 501 30.69 53.76 -32.41
CA GLY A 501 31.76 54.64 -31.96
C GLY A 501 31.75 55.02 -30.48
N VAL A 502 30.78 54.54 -29.68
CA VAL A 502 30.60 54.93 -28.26
C VAL A 502 30.48 53.72 -27.34
N GLY A 503 29.66 52.75 -27.70
CA GLY A 503 29.32 51.62 -26.84
C GLY A 503 30.52 50.68 -26.60
N SER A 504 30.60 50.05 -25.43
CA SER A 504 31.74 49.18 -25.07
C SER A 504 31.98 47.99 -26.02
N ALA A 505 30.99 47.63 -26.83
CA ALA A 505 31.03 46.53 -27.79
C ALA A 505 30.66 46.99 -29.22
N TRP A 506 30.73 48.29 -29.52
CA TRP A 506 30.29 48.84 -30.81
C TRP A 506 30.99 48.21 -32.02
N THR A 507 32.25 47.78 -31.86
CA THR A 507 33.03 47.14 -32.92
C THR A 507 32.48 45.78 -33.33
N ASP A 508 31.62 45.16 -32.53
CA ASP A 508 31.02 43.87 -32.87
C ASP A 508 29.88 44.05 -33.87
N ALA A 509 29.17 45.17 -33.79
CA ALA A 509 28.03 45.52 -34.65
C ALA A 509 28.42 46.34 -35.88
N TRP A 510 29.40 47.24 -35.76
CA TRP A 510 29.69 48.26 -36.77
C TRP A 510 31.13 48.21 -37.30
N LEU A 511 31.28 48.55 -38.58
CA LEU A 511 32.54 48.87 -39.24
C LEU A 511 32.68 50.38 -39.31
N LYS A 512 33.76 50.94 -38.76
CA LYS A 512 34.08 52.37 -38.97
C LYS A 512 34.59 52.56 -40.39
N LEU A 513 33.99 53.50 -41.12
CA LEU A 513 34.39 53.86 -42.49
C LEU A 513 35.45 54.95 -42.52
#